data_AF-A0A965WI97-F1
#
_entry.id   AF-A0A965WI97-F1
#
_cell.length_a   1.000
_cell.length_b   1.000
_cell.length_c   1.000
_cell.angle_alpha   90.00
_cell.angle_beta   90.00
_cell.angle_gamma   90.00
#
_symmetry.space_group_name_H-M   'P 1'
#
loop_
_entity.id
_entity.type
_entity.pdbx_description
1 polymer ?
#
loop_
_entity_poly.entity_id
_entity_poly.type
_entity_poly.pdbx_seq_one_letter_code
_entity_poly.pdbx_strand_id
1 'polypeptide(L)'
;FILPDGFSLEQAEYCREYLTILKDGYVTCASVNPAISNVALAAIVTGKSPYLTGITERGVKAPAYQDIFDYALSKDKSVVYIEGNGNLIVTNIAPIYNLPDFDGYTDSNVYNSALTALEGDPDLIFVHFHGIDDVNHEYSPISEKAREKIIEIDGYIQQLVAQFEGVVIIVPDHGAVTYYNEESAPKGKHGIFEKDDMLIPYYIIDTEELD
;
A
#
# COMPACT_ATOMS: atom_id res chain seq x y z
N PHE A 1 2.47 -5.90 -8.01
CA PHE A 1 2.38 -5.78 -6.53
C PHE A 1 1.83 -4.41 -6.21
N ILE A 2 0.77 -4.33 -5.41
CA ILE A 2 0.10 -3.07 -5.06
C ILE A 2 0.04 -2.94 -3.54
N LEU A 3 0.46 -1.80 -3.01
CA LEU A 3 0.43 -1.47 -1.59
C LEU A 3 -0.49 -0.26 -1.39
N PRO A 4 -1.71 -0.43 -0.85
CA PRO A 4 -2.54 0.65 -0.35
C PRO A 4 -2.16 0.97 1.11
N ASP A 5 -1.45 2.08 1.34
CA ASP A 5 -1.00 2.49 2.67
C ASP A 5 -2.19 2.77 3.60
N GLY A 6 -2.18 2.18 4.80
CA GLY A 6 -3.19 2.44 5.83
C GLY A 6 -4.57 1.78 5.62
N PHE A 7 -4.73 0.84 4.68
CA PHE A 7 -6.01 0.13 4.48
C PHE A 7 -6.19 -1.07 5.43
N SER A 8 -7.05 -0.90 6.44
CA SER A 8 -7.32 -1.93 7.46
C SER A 8 -8.37 -2.97 7.08
N LEU A 9 -8.40 -4.09 7.80
CA LEU A 9 -9.49 -5.08 7.71
C LEU A 9 -10.84 -4.45 8.10
N GLU A 10 -10.87 -3.59 9.13
CA GLU A 10 -12.10 -2.88 9.54
C GLU A 10 -12.65 -2.04 8.39
N GLN A 11 -11.78 -1.33 7.67
CA GLN A 11 -12.17 -0.52 6.51
C GLN A 11 -12.65 -1.37 5.35
N ALA A 12 -12.03 -2.52 5.09
CA ALA A 12 -12.50 -3.46 4.07
C ALA A 12 -13.91 -3.97 4.38
N GLU A 13 -14.20 -4.32 5.64
CA GLU A 13 -15.52 -4.74 6.10
C GLU A 13 -16.53 -3.58 6.05
N TYR A 14 -16.14 -2.39 6.53
CA TYR A 14 -16.99 -1.20 6.56
C TYR A 14 -17.37 -0.70 5.16
N CYS A 15 -16.44 -0.75 4.21
CA CYS A 15 -16.63 -0.25 2.85
C CYS A 15 -17.15 -1.33 1.89
N ARG A 16 -17.23 -2.59 2.31
CA ARG A 16 -17.46 -3.79 1.46
C ARG A 16 -18.51 -3.62 0.35
N GLU A 17 -19.66 -3.01 0.65
CA GLU A 17 -20.75 -2.87 -0.34
C GLU A 17 -20.50 -1.81 -1.41
N TYR A 18 -19.49 -0.97 -1.21
CA TYR A 18 -19.08 0.08 -2.15
C TYR A 18 -17.86 -0.32 -3.00
N LEU A 19 -17.21 -1.44 -2.66
CA LEU A 19 -15.99 -1.90 -3.33
C LEU A 19 -16.31 -2.85 -4.48
N THR A 20 -15.38 -2.94 -5.42
CA THR A 20 -15.40 -3.85 -6.55
C THR A 20 -14.36 -4.95 -6.37
N ILE A 21 -13.09 -4.63 -6.55
CA ILE A 21 -12.00 -5.61 -6.55
C ILE A 21 -11.50 -5.93 -5.14
N LEU A 22 -11.57 -4.97 -4.21
CA LEU A 22 -11.19 -5.15 -2.81
C LEU A 22 -12.34 -5.69 -1.94
N LYS A 23 -13.54 -5.90 -2.51
CA LYS A 23 -14.75 -6.33 -1.78
C LYS A 23 -14.57 -7.66 -1.06
N ASP A 24 -13.91 -8.61 -1.71
CA ASP A 24 -13.89 -10.03 -1.34
C ASP A 24 -12.59 -10.71 -1.77
N GLY A 25 -12.45 -11.99 -1.42
CA GLY A 25 -11.31 -12.82 -1.85
C GLY A 25 -10.01 -12.60 -1.09
N TYR A 26 -9.99 -11.68 -0.13
CA TYR A 26 -8.86 -11.54 0.78
C TYR A 26 -8.80 -12.65 1.82
N VAL A 27 -7.61 -12.87 2.34
CA VAL A 27 -7.39 -13.52 3.63
C VAL A 27 -6.96 -12.47 4.65
N THR A 28 -7.38 -12.63 5.90
CA THR A 28 -6.91 -11.78 6.99
C THR A 28 -5.46 -12.11 7.32
N CYS A 29 -4.60 -11.09 7.34
CA CYS A 29 -3.24 -11.22 7.85
C CYS A 29 -2.92 -10.07 8.82
N ALA A 30 -1.75 -10.16 9.46
CA ALA A 30 -1.28 -9.13 10.38
C ALA A 30 -0.07 -8.41 9.76
N SER A 31 -0.06 -7.09 9.91
CA SER A 31 1.13 -6.26 9.70
C SER A 31 2.25 -6.66 10.67
N VAL A 32 3.43 -6.13 10.42
CA VAL A 32 4.55 -6.19 11.36
C VAL A 32 4.37 -5.16 12.47
N ASN A 33 5.07 -5.36 13.59
CA ASN A 33 5.06 -4.41 14.71
C ASN A 33 6.42 -3.71 14.84
N PRO A 34 6.49 -2.37 14.91
CA PRO A 34 5.35 -1.43 14.81
C PRO A 34 4.76 -1.33 13.40
N ALA A 35 3.44 -1.21 13.32
CA ALA A 35 2.67 -1.08 12.08
C ALA A 35 2.75 0.36 11.54
N ILE A 36 3.92 0.70 11.00
CA ILE A 36 4.20 2.00 10.37
C ILE A 36 4.85 1.78 9.01
N SER A 37 4.59 2.68 8.05
CA SER A 37 4.92 2.47 6.64
C SER A 37 6.39 2.14 6.37
N ASN A 38 7.35 2.82 7.03
CA ASN A 38 8.79 2.49 6.87
C ASN A 38 9.11 1.03 7.26
N VAL A 39 8.52 0.56 8.35
CA VAL A 39 8.82 -0.75 8.94
C VAL A 39 8.11 -1.85 8.15
N ALA A 40 6.85 -1.62 7.81
CA ALA A 40 6.03 -2.55 7.04
C ALA A 40 6.52 -2.66 5.59
N LEU A 41 6.81 -1.55 4.90
CA LEU A 41 7.38 -1.58 3.56
C LEU A 41 8.72 -2.36 3.54
N ALA A 42 9.61 -2.12 4.50
CA ALA A 42 10.86 -2.87 4.61
C ALA A 42 10.63 -4.38 4.75
N ALA A 43 9.65 -4.77 5.56
CA ALA A 43 9.30 -6.16 5.75
C ALA A 43 8.68 -6.78 4.49
N ILE A 44 7.80 -6.04 3.82
CA ILE A 44 7.15 -6.43 2.56
C ILE A 44 8.20 -6.69 1.47
N VAL A 45 9.09 -5.73 1.20
CA VAL A 45 10.02 -5.84 0.08
C VAL A 45 11.15 -6.84 0.34
N THR A 46 11.49 -7.13 1.60
CA THR A 46 12.57 -8.11 1.92
C THR A 46 12.06 -9.49 2.34
N GLY A 47 10.77 -9.61 2.68
CA GLY A 47 10.21 -10.81 3.32
C GLY A 47 10.81 -11.12 4.71
N LYS A 48 11.34 -10.11 5.41
CA LYS A 48 11.99 -10.26 6.73
C LYS A 48 11.26 -9.47 7.82
N SER A 49 11.32 -9.97 9.06
CA SER A 49 10.78 -9.25 10.22
C SER A 49 11.55 -7.93 10.47
N PRO A 50 10.94 -6.93 11.16
CA PRO A 50 11.60 -5.67 11.51
C PRO A 50 12.96 -5.82 12.22
N TYR A 51 13.09 -6.84 13.08
CA TYR A 51 14.35 -7.16 13.76
C TYR A 51 15.48 -7.50 12.78
N LEU A 52 15.15 -8.19 11.69
CA LEU A 52 16.11 -8.59 10.66
C LEU A 52 16.36 -7.45 9.67
N THR A 53 15.33 -6.75 9.22
CA THR A 53 15.52 -5.60 8.31
C THR A 53 16.34 -4.49 8.97
N GLY A 54 16.33 -4.39 10.31
CA GLY A 54 16.97 -3.32 11.07
C GLY A 54 16.18 -2.02 11.02
N ILE A 55 14.98 -2.03 10.42
CA ILE A 55 14.07 -0.88 10.34
C ILE A 55 12.94 -1.13 11.32
N THR A 56 12.96 -0.41 12.45
CA THR A 56 11.99 -0.54 13.55
C THR A 56 11.35 0.79 13.94
N GLU A 57 11.62 1.86 13.22
CA GLU A 57 11.18 3.22 13.48
C GLU A 57 11.10 4.01 12.17
N ARG A 58 10.43 5.16 12.18
CA ARG A 58 10.36 6.05 11.01
C ARG A 58 11.74 6.59 10.65
N GLY A 59 12.03 6.63 9.36
CA GLY A 59 13.26 7.20 8.83
C GLY A 59 13.73 6.48 7.57
N VAL A 60 14.32 7.25 6.65
CA VAL A 60 14.81 6.72 5.37
C VAL A 60 16.13 5.99 5.60
N LYS A 61 16.06 4.67 5.67
CA LYS A 61 17.21 3.77 5.87
C LYS A 61 17.15 2.63 4.86
N ALA A 62 18.31 2.08 4.50
CA ALA A 62 18.36 0.83 3.73
C ALA A 62 18.09 -0.35 4.68
N PRO A 63 17.26 -1.34 4.28
CA PRO A 63 17.14 -2.57 5.05
C PRO A 63 18.45 -3.37 4.99
N ALA A 64 18.72 -4.18 6.01
CA ALA A 64 19.94 -4.98 6.11
C ALA A 64 19.98 -6.21 5.17
N TYR A 65 18.91 -6.45 4.43
CA TYR A 65 18.72 -7.60 3.53
C TYR A 65 18.34 -7.11 2.14
N GLN A 66 18.69 -7.92 1.13
CA GLN A 66 18.27 -7.70 -0.25
C GLN A 66 16.75 -7.63 -0.36
N ASP A 67 16.27 -6.70 -1.17
CA ASP A 67 14.85 -6.53 -1.45
C ASP A 67 14.40 -7.40 -2.64
N ILE A 68 13.10 -7.42 -2.92
CA ILE A 68 12.52 -8.17 -4.02
C ILE A 68 12.99 -7.66 -5.38
N PHE A 69 13.41 -6.39 -5.45
CA PHE A 69 13.94 -5.79 -6.66
C PHE A 69 15.35 -6.31 -6.96
N ASP A 70 16.22 -6.42 -5.94
CA ASP A 70 17.49 -7.16 -6.05
C ASP A 70 17.27 -8.56 -6.60
N TYR A 71 16.31 -9.28 -6.03
CA TYR A 71 16.01 -10.65 -6.46
C TYR A 71 15.56 -10.70 -7.92
N ALA A 72 14.61 -9.86 -8.34
CA ALA A 72 14.13 -9.81 -9.71
C ALA A 72 15.25 -9.44 -10.71
N LEU A 73 16.05 -8.41 -10.41
CA LEU A 73 17.18 -8.02 -11.24
C LEU A 73 18.22 -9.14 -11.36
N SER A 74 18.47 -9.92 -10.29
CA SER A 74 19.35 -11.09 -10.32
C SER A 74 18.86 -12.23 -11.22
N LYS A 75 17.61 -12.16 -11.67
CA LYS A 75 16.95 -13.08 -12.61
C LYS A 75 16.77 -12.50 -14.00
N ASP A 76 17.45 -11.39 -14.30
CA ASP A 76 17.35 -10.66 -15.57
C ASP A 76 15.91 -10.21 -15.87
N LYS A 77 15.14 -9.88 -14.83
CA LYS A 77 13.75 -9.42 -14.91
C LYS A 77 13.65 -7.90 -14.95
N SER A 78 12.73 -7.37 -15.77
CA SER A 78 12.43 -5.94 -15.79
C SER A 78 11.61 -5.55 -14.56
N VAL A 79 11.97 -4.43 -13.93
CA VAL A 79 11.37 -4.00 -12.66
C VAL A 79 11.02 -2.52 -12.73
N VAL A 80 9.81 -2.17 -12.28
CA VAL A 80 9.37 -0.79 -12.09
C VAL A 80 8.83 -0.63 -10.68
N TYR A 81 9.24 0.45 -10.01
CA TYR A 81 8.73 0.83 -8.69
C TYR A 81 8.15 2.24 -8.79
N ILE A 82 6.86 2.37 -8.53
CA ILE A 82 6.09 3.61 -8.53
C ILE A 82 5.77 3.97 -7.08
N GLU A 83 6.07 5.21 -6.72
CA GLU A 83 5.91 5.74 -5.36
C GLU A 83 5.22 7.11 -5.40
N GLY A 84 4.68 7.55 -4.27
CA GLY A 84 4.20 8.91 -4.09
C GLY A 84 5.30 9.97 -4.18
N ASN A 85 5.20 11.03 -3.39
CA ASN A 85 6.13 12.16 -3.43
C ASN A 85 7.32 12.05 -2.47
N GLY A 86 7.41 10.94 -1.72
CA GLY A 86 8.37 10.76 -0.65
C GLY A 86 8.99 9.37 -0.68
N ASN A 87 10.16 9.24 -0.07
CA ASN A 87 10.81 7.94 0.10
C ASN A 87 10.70 7.47 1.56
N LEU A 88 10.31 6.22 1.76
CA LEU A 88 10.18 5.62 3.09
C LEU A 88 11.42 4.83 3.49
N ILE A 89 12.06 4.14 2.55
CA ILE A 89 13.26 3.32 2.78
C ILE A 89 14.18 3.40 1.56
N VAL A 90 15.46 3.05 1.70
CA VAL A 90 16.34 2.95 0.54
C VAL A 90 16.21 1.55 -0.06
N THR A 91 15.68 1.47 -1.28
CA THR A 91 15.56 0.25 -2.09
C THR A 91 16.70 0.18 -3.11
N ASN A 92 16.92 -1.01 -3.68
CA ASN A 92 18.00 -1.23 -4.66
C ASN A 92 17.75 -0.51 -6.00
N ILE A 93 16.49 -0.29 -6.35
CA ILE A 93 16.09 0.55 -7.48
C ILE A 93 15.52 1.87 -7.00
N ALA A 94 15.72 2.94 -7.78
CA ALA A 94 15.07 4.22 -7.53
C ALA A 94 13.59 4.16 -7.97
N PRO A 95 12.64 4.62 -7.14
CA PRO A 95 11.26 4.72 -7.56
C PRO A 95 11.05 5.87 -8.56
N ILE A 96 10.01 5.73 -9.36
CA ILE A 96 9.38 6.81 -10.11
C ILE A 96 8.48 7.56 -9.13
N TYR A 97 8.90 8.75 -8.71
CA TYR A 97 8.14 9.61 -7.80
C TYR A 97 7.04 10.38 -8.52
N ASN A 98 5.93 10.59 -7.81
CA ASN A 98 4.77 11.32 -8.30
C ASN A 98 4.50 12.53 -7.42
N LEU A 99 4.35 13.71 -8.04
CA LEU A 99 3.99 14.93 -7.33
C LEU A 99 2.51 14.91 -6.92
N PRO A 100 2.12 15.64 -5.86
CA PRO A 100 0.71 15.83 -5.53
C PRO A 100 -0.07 16.49 -6.67
N ASP A 101 -1.32 16.10 -6.83
CA ASP A 101 -2.31 16.76 -7.70
C ASP A 101 -2.92 17.99 -6.99
N PHE A 102 -3.92 18.63 -7.60
CA PHE A 102 -4.61 19.80 -7.08
C PHE A 102 -5.34 19.55 -5.75
N ASP A 103 -5.71 18.31 -5.46
CA ASP A 103 -6.35 17.89 -4.20
C ASP A 103 -5.33 17.65 -3.07
N GLY A 104 -4.03 17.70 -3.37
CA GLY A 104 -2.94 17.50 -2.41
C GLY A 104 -2.50 16.05 -2.25
N TYR A 105 -3.16 15.08 -2.88
CA TYR A 105 -2.78 13.67 -2.87
C TYR A 105 -1.97 13.29 -4.11
N THR A 106 -1.23 12.19 -4.06
CA THR A 106 -0.42 11.71 -5.20
C THR A 106 -1.10 10.62 -6.02
N ASP A 107 -2.23 10.08 -5.55
CA ASP A 107 -2.79 8.81 -6.03
C ASP A 107 -3.12 8.81 -7.53
N SER A 108 -3.70 9.90 -8.06
CA SER A 108 -4.02 10.02 -9.49
C SER A 108 -2.76 9.95 -10.36
N ASN A 109 -1.67 10.59 -9.94
CA ASN A 109 -0.39 10.58 -10.63
C ASN A 109 0.32 9.23 -10.49
N VAL A 110 0.26 8.60 -9.30
CA VAL A 110 0.73 7.23 -9.09
C VAL A 110 0.01 6.26 -10.03
N TYR A 111 -1.31 6.35 -10.12
CA TYR A 111 -2.14 5.55 -11.03
C TYR A 111 -1.73 5.75 -12.49
N ASN A 112 -1.63 7.00 -12.95
CA ASN A 112 -1.24 7.30 -14.33
C ASN A 112 0.18 6.79 -14.66
N SER A 113 1.13 6.97 -13.74
CA SER A 113 2.49 6.46 -13.89
C SER A 113 2.53 4.93 -13.94
N ALA A 114 1.70 4.26 -13.13
CA ALA A 114 1.57 2.80 -13.17
C ALA A 114 0.99 2.31 -14.50
N LEU A 115 -0.06 2.96 -15.03
CA LEU A 115 -0.60 2.65 -16.36
C LEU A 115 0.45 2.83 -17.46
N THR A 116 1.18 3.94 -17.48
CA THR A 116 2.24 4.15 -18.47
C THR A 116 3.36 3.12 -18.32
N ALA A 117 3.72 2.72 -17.09
CA ALA A 117 4.73 1.69 -16.86
C ALA A 117 4.30 0.31 -17.40
N LEU A 118 3.01 -0.02 -17.34
CA LEU A 118 2.47 -1.28 -17.87
C LEU A 118 2.62 -1.40 -19.39
N GLU A 119 2.67 -0.28 -20.14
CA GLU A 119 2.96 -0.31 -21.59
C GLU A 119 4.33 -0.92 -21.92
N GLY A 120 5.25 -0.91 -20.96
CA GLY A 120 6.59 -1.50 -21.07
C GLY A 120 6.64 -3.01 -20.76
N ASP A 121 5.50 -3.64 -20.44
CA ASP A 121 5.38 -5.06 -20.08
C ASP A 121 6.41 -5.51 -19.01
N PRO A 122 6.40 -4.90 -17.81
CA PRO A 122 7.38 -5.20 -16.78
C PRO A 122 7.12 -6.56 -16.14
N ASP A 123 8.17 -7.36 -15.93
CA ASP A 123 8.07 -8.63 -15.20
C ASP A 123 7.67 -8.42 -13.73
N LEU A 124 8.05 -7.28 -13.13
CA LEU A 124 7.63 -6.86 -11.79
C LEU A 124 7.33 -5.37 -11.77
N ILE A 125 6.08 -5.02 -11.46
CA ILE A 125 5.69 -3.65 -11.11
C ILE A 125 5.27 -3.58 -9.63
N PHE A 126 5.78 -2.60 -8.90
CA PHE A 126 5.40 -2.30 -7.52
C PHE A 126 4.78 -0.90 -7.47
N VAL A 127 3.53 -0.80 -7.01
CA VAL A 127 2.77 0.46 -6.96
C VAL A 127 2.39 0.74 -5.52
N HIS A 128 2.72 1.93 -5.03
CA HIS A 128 2.44 2.35 -3.66
C HIS A 128 1.51 3.58 -3.64
N PHE A 129 0.30 3.40 -3.13
CA PHE A 129 -0.69 4.47 -2.93
C PHE A 129 -0.69 4.93 -1.47
N HIS A 130 -0.76 6.24 -1.22
CA HIS A 130 -0.68 6.82 0.14
C HIS A 130 -1.99 7.42 0.63
N GLY A 131 -2.92 7.74 -0.26
CA GLY A 131 -4.04 8.61 0.08
C GLY A 131 -4.97 8.07 1.18
N ILE A 132 -5.09 6.75 1.35
CA ILE A 132 -5.92 6.17 2.42
C ILE A 132 -5.35 6.56 3.79
N ASP A 133 -4.05 6.39 4.03
CA ASP A 133 -3.42 6.79 5.29
C ASP A 133 -3.47 8.31 5.53
N ASP A 134 -3.21 9.11 4.49
CA ASP A 134 -3.30 10.57 4.58
C ASP A 134 -4.72 11.02 5.03
N VAL A 135 -5.75 10.44 4.41
CA VAL A 135 -7.15 10.71 4.76
C VAL A 135 -7.51 10.15 6.13
N ASN A 136 -6.99 8.98 6.51
CA ASN A 136 -7.20 8.41 7.84
C ASN A 136 -6.67 9.37 8.90
N HIS A 137 -5.45 9.86 8.73
CA HIS A 137 -4.82 10.84 9.62
C HIS A 137 -5.67 12.11 9.76
N GLU A 138 -6.26 12.59 8.66
CA GLU A 138 -7.08 13.81 8.69
C GLU A 138 -8.53 13.58 9.17
N TYR A 139 -9.15 12.44 8.92
CA TYR A 139 -10.60 12.27 9.07
C TYR A 139 -11.07 11.04 9.86
N SER A 140 -10.18 10.25 10.47
CA SER A 140 -10.47 8.93 11.06
C SER A 140 -10.76 7.83 10.03
N PRO A 141 -10.32 6.57 10.29
CA PRO A 141 -10.41 5.47 9.33
C PRO A 141 -11.82 5.08 8.91
N ILE A 142 -12.82 5.32 9.77
CA ILE A 142 -14.23 4.95 9.53
C ILE A 142 -15.09 6.15 9.11
N SER A 143 -14.46 7.20 8.58
CA SER A 143 -15.16 8.38 8.10
C SER A 143 -15.66 8.24 6.67
N GLU A 144 -16.58 9.13 6.30
CA GLU A 144 -17.04 9.26 4.91
C GLU A 144 -15.89 9.61 3.95
N LYS A 145 -14.94 10.44 4.37
CA LYS A 145 -13.78 10.81 3.54
C LYS A 145 -12.86 9.61 3.31
N ALA A 146 -12.60 8.83 4.35
CA ALA A 146 -11.82 7.60 4.24
C ALA A 146 -12.51 6.61 3.29
N ARG A 147 -13.82 6.42 3.41
CA ARG A 147 -14.59 5.58 2.48
C ARG A 147 -14.50 6.07 1.03
N GLU A 148 -14.67 7.36 0.78
CA GLU A 148 -14.55 7.96 -0.56
C GLU A 148 -13.18 7.70 -1.19
N LYS A 149 -12.11 7.89 -0.40
CA LYS A 149 -10.74 7.62 -0.85
C LYS A 149 -10.49 6.13 -1.10
N ILE A 150 -11.02 5.24 -0.26
CA ILE A 150 -10.91 3.78 -0.50
C ILE A 150 -11.62 3.39 -1.81
N ILE A 151 -12.80 3.95 -2.09
CA ILE A 151 -13.53 3.69 -3.35
C ILE A 151 -12.72 4.17 -4.56
N GLU A 152 -12.09 5.34 -4.46
CA GLU A 152 -11.21 5.88 -5.49
C GLU A 152 -10.03 4.93 -5.78
N ILE A 153 -9.30 4.52 -4.73
CA ILE A 153 -8.17 3.59 -4.84
C ILE A 153 -8.60 2.21 -5.36
N ASP A 154 -9.73 1.68 -4.90
CA ASP A 154 -10.32 0.43 -5.41
C ASP A 154 -10.55 0.50 -6.93
N GLY A 155 -11.07 1.63 -7.44
CA GLY A 155 -11.26 1.86 -8.86
C GLY A 155 -9.95 1.98 -9.66
N TYR A 156 -8.89 2.54 -9.08
CA TYR A 156 -7.55 2.52 -9.70
C TYR A 156 -6.98 1.11 -9.75
N ILE A 157 -7.06 0.37 -8.64
CA ILE A 157 -6.58 -1.01 -8.54
C ILE A 157 -7.31 -1.90 -9.54
N GLN A 158 -8.64 -1.77 -9.65
CA GLN A 158 -9.43 -2.54 -10.60
C GLN A 158 -8.91 -2.35 -12.03
N GLN A 159 -8.65 -1.10 -12.43
CA GLN A 159 -8.14 -0.80 -13.76
C GLN A 159 -6.72 -1.33 -13.97
N LEU A 160 -5.83 -1.20 -12.98
CA LEU A 160 -4.47 -1.74 -13.07
C LEU A 160 -4.45 -3.27 -13.18
N VAL A 161 -5.29 -3.96 -12.40
CA VAL A 161 -5.41 -5.43 -12.45
C VAL A 161 -5.90 -5.87 -13.83
N ALA A 162 -6.88 -5.16 -14.42
CA ALA A 162 -7.38 -5.47 -15.75
C ALA A 162 -6.38 -5.24 -16.89
N GLN A 163 -5.25 -4.58 -16.63
CA GLN A 163 -4.19 -4.29 -17.62
C GLN A 163 -2.92 -5.13 -17.39
N PHE A 164 -2.90 -6.01 -16.39
CA PHE A 164 -1.73 -6.82 -16.06
C PHE A 164 -2.01 -8.30 -16.29
N GLU A 165 -1.18 -8.97 -17.08
CA GLU A 165 -1.23 -10.42 -17.27
C GLU A 165 -0.30 -11.10 -16.25
N GLY A 166 -0.87 -11.92 -15.37
CA GLY A 166 -0.15 -12.70 -14.35
C GLY A 166 -0.71 -12.52 -12.93
N VAL A 167 0.16 -12.64 -11.92
CA VAL A 167 -0.26 -12.62 -10.52
C VAL A 167 -0.16 -11.22 -9.91
N VAL A 168 -1.29 -10.69 -9.44
CA VAL A 168 -1.36 -9.47 -8.65
C VAL A 168 -1.47 -9.79 -7.17
N ILE A 169 -0.48 -9.32 -6.41
CA ILE A 169 -0.52 -9.30 -4.95
C ILE A 169 -0.90 -7.90 -4.50
N ILE A 170 -1.92 -7.80 -3.65
CA ILE A 170 -2.34 -6.56 -2.99
C ILE A 170 -2.20 -6.76 -1.48
N VAL A 171 -1.38 -5.94 -0.84
CA VAL A 171 -1.18 -6.00 0.62
C VAL A 171 -1.02 -4.59 1.16
N PRO A 172 -1.97 -4.13 1.99
CA PRO A 172 -1.77 -2.95 2.82
C PRO A 172 -0.61 -3.18 3.78
N ASP A 173 0.05 -2.11 4.16
CA ASP A 173 1.19 -2.18 5.06
C ASP A 173 0.77 -2.12 6.53
N HIS A 174 -0.29 -1.38 6.86
CA HIS A 174 -0.93 -1.31 8.16
C HIS A 174 -2.40 -0.87 8.05
N GLY A 175 -3.09 -0.89 9.18
CA GLY A 175 -4.37 -0.23 9.36
C GLY A 175 -4.22 1.08 10.15
N ALA A 176 -5.29 1.50 10.82
CA ALA A 176 -5.29 2.65 11.70
C ALA A 176 -6.45 2.56 12.69
N VAL A 177 -6.29 3.16 13.87
CA VAL A 177 -7.36 3.30 14.86
C VAL A 177 -7.81 4.74 14.98
N THR A 178 -9.07 4.92 15.37
CA THR A 178 -9.63 6.25 15.64
C THR A 178 -9.16 6.76 16.99
N TYR A 179 -8.65 8.00 17.01
CA TYR A 179 -8.41 8.76 18.22
C TYR A 179 -9.08 10.14 18.12
N TYR A 180 -9.17 10.85 19.24
CA TYR A 180 -9.71 12.20 19.30
C TYR A 180 -8.58 13.19 19.60
N ASN A 181 -8.47 14.25 18.80
CA ASN A 181 -7.50 15.32 19.05
C ASN A 181 -7.96 16.25 20.19
N GLU A 182 -7.17 17.30 20.49
CA GLU A 182 -7.48 18.26 21.56
C GLU A 182 -8.81 19.00 21.37
N GLU A 183 -9.28 19.10 20.13
CA GLU A 183 -10.56 19.71 19.75
C GLU A 183 -11.73 18.71 19.75
N SER A 184 -11.50 17.47 20.22
CA SER A 184 -12.45 16.35 20.15
C SER A 184 -12.89 15.97 18.73
N ALA A 185 -12.09 16.30 17.71
CA ALA A 185 -12.30 15.85 16.34
C ALA A 185 -11.69 14.44 16.16
N PRO A 186 -12.42 13.50 15.52
CA PRO A 186 -11.89 12.17 15.25
C PRO A 186 -10.79 12.23 14.18
N LYS A 187 -9.71 11.47 14.41
CA LYS A 187 -8.50 11.38 13.58
C LYS A 187 -8.01 9.92 13.57
N GLY A 188 -7.15 9.56 12.63
CA GLY A 188 -6.57 8.21 12.51
C GLY A 188 -5.12 8.16 12.99
N LYS A 189 -4.76 7.13 13.73
CA LYS A 189 -3.39 6.88 14.18
C LYS A 189 -3.04 5.41 14.04
N HIS A 190 -1.80 5.15 13.70
CA HIS A 190 -1.27 3.80 13.51
C HIS A 190 0.07 3.65 14.25
N GLY A 191 0.60 2.42 14.30
CA GLY A 191 1.79 2.07 15.10
C GLY A 191 1.50 1.96 16.60
N ILE A 192 0.25 1.72 16.97
CA ILE A 192 -0.22 1.48 18.32
C ILE A 192 -0.86 0.11 18.34
N PHE A 193 -0.06 -0.90 18.70
CA PHE A 193 -0.33 -2.34 18.68
C PHE A 193 -1.76 -2.75 19.11
N GLU A 194 -2.71 -2.54 18.20
CA GLU A 194 -4.14 -2.71 18.35
C GLU A 194 -4.68 -3.45 17.12
N LYS A 195 -5.85 -4.06 17.26
CA LYS A 195 -6.40 -4.94 16.22
C LYS A 195 -6.55 -4.21 14.88
N ASP A 196 -7.14 -3.01 14.88
CA ASP A 196 -7.48 -2.31 13.64
C ASP A 196 -6.27 -1.56 13.03
N ASP A 197 -5.18 -1.45 13.80
CA ASP A 197 -3.84 -1.04 13.34
C ASP A 197 -3.09 -2.21 12.67
N MET A 198 -3.26 -3.42 13.20
CA MET A 198 -2.47 -4.58 12.81
C MET A 198 -3.13 -5.47 11.75
N LEU A 199 -4.46 -5.62 11.75
CA LEU A 199 -5.14 -6.55 10.84
C LEU A 199 -5.46 -5.88 9.51
N ILE A 200 -5.03 -6.54 8.43
CA ILE A 200 -5.12 -6.04 7.06
C ILE A 200 -5.66 -7.15 6.14
N PRO A 201 -6.36 -6.78 5.05
CA PRO A 201 -6.78 -7.72 4.02
C PRO A 201 -5.62 -8.00 3.03
N TYR A 202 -5.31 -9.26 2.78
CA TYR A 202 -4.30 -9.69 1.81
C TYR A 202 -4.94 -10.41 0.63
N TYR A 203 -4.62 -9.98 -0.59
CA TYR A 203 -5.20 -10.50 -1.82
C TYR A 203 -4.12 -11.10 -2.71
N ILE A 204 -4.44 -12.24 -3.32
CA ILE A 204 -3.73 -12.79 -4.47
C ILE A 204 -4.77 -12.98 -5.56
N ILE A 205 -4.52 -12.38 -6.72
CA ILE A 205 -5.38 -12.45 -7.89
C ILE A 205 -4.52 -12.99 -9.03
N ASP A 206 -4.92 -14.11 -9.61
CA ASP A 206 -4.35 -14.60 -10.85
C ASP A 206 -5.23 -14.09 -12.00
N THR A 207 -4.70 -13.17 -12.81
CA THR A 207 -5.51 -12.53 -13.86
C THR A 207 -5.78 -13.45 -15.04
N GLU A 208 -5.02 -14.54 -15.19
CA GLU A 208 -5.28 -15.58 -16.19
C GLU A 208 -6.49 -16.46 -15.81
N GLU A 209 -6.91 -16.45 -14.54
CA GLU A 209 -8.09 -17.19 -14.04
C GLU A 209 -9.37 -16.34 -14.02
N LEU A 210 -9.32 -15.08 -14.45
CA LEU A 210 -10.47 -14.16 -14.46
C LEU A 210 -11.33 -14.23 -15.75
N ASP A 211 -10.92 -15.04 -16.73
CA ASP A 211 -11.59 -15.26 -18.03
C ASP A 211 -12.67 -16.37 -18.03
#